data_AF-A0A8T2KG62-F1
#
_entry.id   AF-A0A8T2KG62-F1
#
_cell.length_a   1.000
_cell.length_b   1.000
_cell.length_c   1.000
_cell.angle_alpha   90.00
_cell.angle_beta   90.00
_cell.angle_gamma   90.00
#
_symmetry.space_group_name_H-M   'P 1'
#
loop_
_entity.id
_entity.type
_entity.pdbx_description
1 polymer ?
#
loop_
_entity_poly.entity_id
_entity_poly.type
_entity_poly.pdbx_seq_one_letter_code
_entity_poly.pdbx_strand_id
1 'polypeptide(L)'
;MKHILEIYQFPSHFKNKDFMEAFNSYRQDGFDIKWVDSSHVLAIFSSSKSAWRCLKSNSAVLKVRPLSQATRASKVKARRYSDFLQPSGPRPQTSALTAKRLIMNALGLRLNQSKSQYKAELTKLKQEKMDIPLSEEGTSGEASL
;
A
#
# COMPACT_ATOMS: atom_id res chain seq x y z
N MET A 1 3.03 -11.61 -11.00
CA MET A 1 1.65 -11.76 -10.50
C MET A 1 1.34 -13.21 -10.08
N LYS A 2 2.13 -13.81 -9.16
CA LYS A 2 1.90 -15.20 -8.68
C LYS A 2 1.30 -15.25 -7.26
N HIS A 3 1.01 -14.09 -6.67
CA HIS A 3 0.52 -13.93 -5.30
C HIS A 3 -0.95 -13.46 -5.23
N ILE A 4 -1.65 -13.39 -6.36
CA ILE A 4 -3.07 -13.02 -6.42
C ILE A 4 -3.86 -14.18 -7.01
N LEU A 5 -4.96 -14.54 -6.36
CA LEU A 5 -5.89 -15.58 -6.77
C LEU A 5 -7.30 -15.00 -6.88
N GLU A 6 -8.14 -15.62 -7.72
CA GLU A 6 -9.57 -15.33 -7.76
C GLU A 6 -10.33 -16.41 -6.99
N ILE A 7 -11.14 -15.98 -6.03
CA ILE A 7 -12.15 -16.80 -5.36
C ILE A 7 -13.47 -16.59 -6.11
N TYR A 8 -14.16 -17.68 -6.44
CA TYR A 8 -15.35 -17.65 -7.29
C TYR A 8 -16.40 -18.68 -6.85
N GLN A 9 -17.61 -18.56 -7.39
CA GLN A 9 -18.75 -19.48 -7.12
C GLN A 9 -19.16 -19.55 -5.65
N PHE A 10 -18.96 -18.47 -4.89
CA PHE A 10 -19.51 -18.36 -3.55
C PHE A 10 -20.91 -17.73 -3.58
N PRO A 11 -21.78 -18.04 -2.60
CA PRO A 11 -23.10 -17.43 -2.48
C PRO A 11 -23.06 -15.91 -2.30
N SER A 12 -24.03 -15.19 -2.85
CA SER A 12 -24.10 -13.71 -2.81
C SER A 12 -24.27 -13.11 -1.41
N HIS A 13 -24.62 -13.91 -0.40
CA HIS A 13 -24.72 -13.47 0.99
C HIS A 13 -23.36 -13.43 1.71
N PHE A 14 -22.28 -13.92 1.08
CA PHE A 14 -20.94 -13.90 1.65
C PHE A 14 -20.46 -12.47 1.87
N LYS A 15 -19.87 -12.25 3.03
CA LYS A 15 -19.28 -10.98 3.46
C LYS A 15 -17.78 -11.14 3.64
N ASN A 16 -17.09 -10.01 3.80
CA ASN A 16 -15.65 -10.01 4.11
C ASN A 16 -15.28 -10.93 5.27
N LYS A 17 -16.13 -11.03 6.30
CA LYS A 17 -15.87 -11.87 7.49
C LYS A 17 -15.73 -13.34 7.12
N ASP A 18 -16.59 -13.85 6.24
CA ASP A 18 -16.61 -15.26 5.86
C ASP A 18 -15.33 -15.66 5.12
N PHE A 19 -14.81 -14.77 4.27
CA PHE A 19 -13.51 -14.98 3.64
C PHE A 19 -12.34 -14.88 4.63
N MET A 20 -12.38 -13.92 5.55
CA MET A 20 -11.33 -13.78 6.57
C MET A 20 -11.28 -14.99 7.50
N GLU A 21 -12.43 -15.61 7.79
CA GLU A 21 -12.52 -16.83 8.58
C GLU A 21 -12.03 -18.05 7.77
N ALA A 22 -12.48 -18.21 6.53
CA ALA A 22 -12.05 -19.30 5.66
C ALA A 22 -10.54 -19.30 5.37
N PHE A 23 -9.92 -18.12 5.32
CA PHE A 23 -8.49 -17.93 5.07
C PHE A 23 -7.71 -17.46 6.30
N ASN A 24 -8.23 -17.68 7.51
CA ASN A 24 -7.62 -17.18 8.75
C ASN A 24 -6.17 -17.69 8.95
N SER A 25 -5.84 -18.88 8.45
CA SER A 25 -4.48 -19.44 8.47
C SER A 25 -3.46 -18.60 7.70
N TYR A 26 -3.89 -17.81 6.72
CA TYR A 26 -3.03 -16.94 5.92
C TYR A 26 -2.99 -15.50 6.43
N ARG A 27 -3.75 -15.18 7.49
CA ARG A 27 -3.85 -13.81 8.02
C ARG A 27 -2.53 -13.30 8.58
N GLN A 28 -1.76 -14.17 9.24
CA GLN A 28 -0.42 -13.85 9.77
C GLN A 28 0.59 -13.59 8.64
N ASP A 29 0.41 -14.24 7.49
CA ASP A 29 1.26 -14.09 6.31
C ASP A 29 0.96 -12.83 5.49
N GLY A 30 -0.01 -12.00 5.90
CA GLY A 30 -0.45 -10.82 5.14
C GLY A 30 -1.39 -11.21 4.00
N PHE A 31 -2.66 -11.47 4.35
CA PHE A 31 -3.75 -11.76 3.44
C PHE A 31 -4.74 -10.59 3.39
N ASP A 32 -5.10 -10.18 2.18
CA ASP A 32 -6.12 -9.15 1.91
C ASP A 32 -7.07 -9.64 0.81
N ILE A 33 -8.28 -9.07 0.78
CA ILE A 33 -9.28 -9.38 -0.24
C ILE A 33 -9.82 -8.12 -0.90
N LYS A 34 -10.15 -8.23 -2.19
CA LYS A 34 -10.78 -7.15 -2.96
C LYS A 34 -11.96 -7.68 -3.77
N TRP A 35 -13.09 -7.02 -3.61
CA TRP A 35 -14.30 -7.34 -4.34
C TRP A 35 -14.20 -6.94 -5.82
N VAL A 36 -14.62 -7.86 -6.68
CA VAL A 36 -14.80 -7.62 -8.11
C VAL A 36 -16.29 -7.49 -8.41
N ASP A 37 -17.08 -8.49 -8.01
CA ASP A 37 -18.54 -8.53 -8.12
C ASP A 37 -19.15 -9.39 -7.00
N SER A 38 -20.46 -9.64 -7.01
CA SER A 38 -21.17 -10.40 -5.98
C SER A 38 -20.81 -11.90 -5.89
N SER A 39 -20.00 -12.41 -6.81
CA SER A 39 -19.63 -13.84 -6.93
C SER A 39 -18.13 -14.08 -7.19
N HIS A 40 -17.35 -13.00 -7.30
CA HIS A 40 -15.91 -13.00 -7.56
C HIS A 40 -15.20 -12.01 -6.64
N VAL A 41 -14.17 -12.52 -5.95
CA VAL A 41 -13.29 -11.76 -5.06
C VAL A 41 -11.85 -12.09 -5.42
N LEU A 42 -10.97 -11.09 -5.38
CA LEU A 42 -9.53 -11.28 -5.48
C LEU A 42 -8.96 -11.50 -4.08
N ALA A 43 -8.27 -12.61 -3.91
CA ALA A 43 -7.42 -12.90 -2.76
C ALA A 43 -5.99 -12.47 -3.06
N ILE A 44 -5.45 -11.58 -2.23
CA ILE A 44 -4.10 -11.04 -2.34
C ILE A 44 -3.28 -11.60 -1.18
N PHE A 45 -2.19 -12.27 -1.53
CA PHE A 45 -1.23 -12.80 -0.58
C PHE A 45 0.04 -11.96 -0.63
N SER A 46 0.69 -11.79 0.53
CA SER A 46 2.03 -11.17 0.60
C SER A 46 3.09 -12.01 -0.14
N SER A 47 2.94 -13.34 -0.12
CA SER A 47 3.91 -14.27 -0.74
C SER A 47 3.28 -15.19 -1.79
N SER A 48 4.08 -15.54 -2.80
CA SER A 48 3.66 -16.54 -3.81
C SER A 48 3.56 -17.96 -3.23
N LYS A 49 4.26 -18.25 -2.13
CA LYS A 49 4.22 -19.55 -1.45
C LYS A 49 2.87 -19.75 -0.74
N SER A 50 2.38 -18.70 -0.07
CA SER A 50 1.08 -18.72 0.61
C SER A 50 -0.07 -18.84 -0.40
N ALA A 51 0.01 -18.13 -1.54
CA ALA A 51 -0.94 -18.30 -2.64
C ALA A 51 -0.94 -19.73 -3.20
N TRP A 52 0.22 -20.33 -3.41
CA TRP A 52 0.30 -21.71 -3.90
C TRP A 52 -0.27 -22.72 -2.90
N ARG A 53 -0.03 -22.53 -1.59
CA ARG A 53 -0.65 -23.35 -0.55
C ARG A 53 -2.17 -23.21 -0.56
N CYS A 54 -2.69 -21.99 -0.68
CA CYS A 54 -4.12 -21.75 -0.81
C CYS A 54 -4.73 -22.46 -2.03
N LEU A 55 -4.06 -22.41 -3.18
CA LEU A 55 -4.51 -23.12 -4.38
C LEU A 55 -4.53 -24.65 -4.20
N LYS A 56 -3.59 -25.19 -3.41
CA LYS A 56 -3.55 -26.62 -3.09
C LYS A 56 -4.49 -27.02 -1.96
N SER A 57 -4.79 -26.11 -1.03
CA SER A 57 -5.77 -26.35 0.02
C SER A 57 -7.15 -26.30 -0.63
N ASN A 58 -7.70 -27.47 -0.94
CA ASN A 58 -9.03 -27.57 -1.50
C ASN A 58 -10.06 -27.21 -0.42
N SER A 59 -10.50 -25.95 -0.38
CA SER A 59 -11.61 -25.53 0.47
C SER A 59 -12.93 -25.98 -0.14
N ALA A 60 -13.62 -26.91 0.54
CA ALA A 60 -14.87 -27.50 0.04
C ALA A 60 -15.97 -26.46 -0.28
N VAL A 61 -15.92 -25.28 0.36
CA VAL A 61 -16.94 -24.23 0.26
C VAL A 61 -16.56 -23.12 -0.72
N LEU A 62 -15.28 -22.86 -0.93
CA LEU A 62 -14.79 -21.73 -1.73
C LEU A 62 -13.87 -22.24 -2.83
N LYS A 63 -14.19 -21.94 -4.08
CA LYS A 63 -13.32 -22.30 -5.20
C LYS A 63 -12.34 -21.18 -5.48
N VAL A 64 -11.07 -21.56 -5.63
CA VAL A 64 -9.96 -20.63 -5.87
C VAL A 64 -9.26 -21.02 -7.16
N ARG A 65 -8.87 -20.03 -7.97
CA ARG A 65 -8.11 -20.24 -9.20
C ARG A 65 -7.06 -19.15 -9.44
N PRO A 66 -5.97 -19.44 -10.17
CA PRO A 66 -4.98 -18.43 -10.52
C PRO A 66 -5.55 -17.38 -11.49
N LEU A 67 -4.96 -16.18 -11.48
CA LEU A 67 -5.36 -15.08 -12.37
C LEU A 67 -5.32 -15.43 -13.86
N SER A 68 -4.50 -16.39 -14.29
CA SER A 68 -4.49 -16.86 -15.69
C SER A 68 -5.85 -17.42 -16.12
N GLN A 69 -6.52 -18.12 -15.22
CA GLN A 69 -7.84 -18.73 -15.43
C GLN A 69 -9.00 -17.85 -14.95
N ALA A 70 -8.70 -16.67 -14.40
CA ALA A 70 -9.71 -15.78 -13.85
C ALA A 70 -10.56 -15.08 -14.91
N THR A 71 -11.69 -14.52 -14.47
CA THR A 71 -12.58 -13.72 -15.33
C THR A 71 -11.89 -12.48 -15.89
N ARG A 72 -12.42 -11.92 -16.98
CA ARG A 72 -11.89 -10.67 -17.56
C ARG A 72 -11.94 -9.51 -16.57
N ALA A 73 -13.03 -9.40 -15.81
CA ALA A 73 -13.22 -8.37 -14.79
C ALA A 73 -12.15 -8.48 -13.69
N SER A 74 -11.93 -9.69 -13.15
CA SER A 74 -10.92 -9.95 -12.13
C SER A 74 -9.50 -9.67 -12.64
N LYS A 75 -9.18 -10.05 -13.88
CA LYS A 75 -7.89 -9.75 -14.51
C LYS A 75 -7.64 -8.24 -14.61
N VAL A 76 -8.65 -7.47 -15.01
CA VAL A 76 -8.53 -6.00 -15.11
C VAL A 76 -8.37 -5.39 -13.72
N LYS A 77 -9.16 -5.82 -12.74
CA LYS A 77 -9.09 -5.32 -11.36
C LYS A 77 -7.74 -5.66 -10.71
N ALA A 78 -7.24 -6.88 -10.92
CA ALA A 78 -5.95 -7.32 -10.41
C ALA A 78 -4.77 -6.57 -11.03
N ARG A 79 -4.81 -6.27 -12.34
CA ARG A 79 -3.78 -5.44 -13.00
C ARG A 79 -3.71 -4.05 -12.37
N ARG A 80 -4.86 -3.38 -12.22
CA ARG A 80 -4.91 -2.09 -11.53
C ARG A 80 -4.37 -2.18 -10.11
N TYR A 81 -4.65 -3.26 -9.40
CA TYR A 81 -4.15 -3.45 -8.05
C TYR A 81 -2.63 -3.70 -8.02
N SER A 82 -2.06 -4.45 -8.97
CA SER A 82 -0.60 -4.62 -9.07
C SER A 82 0.12 -3.31 -9.40
N ASP A 83 -0.53 -2.42 -10.14
CA ASP A 83 0.00 -1.08 -10.41
C ASP A 83 0.02 -0.22 -9.12
N PHE A 84 -0.93 -0.45 -8.20
CA PHE A 84 -0.98 0.17 -6.87
C PHE A 84 -0.05 -0.48 -5.83
N LEU A 85 0.36 -1.74 -6.04
CA LEU A 85 1.39 -2.43 -5.25
C LEU A 85 2.81 -2.13 -5.74
N GLN A 86 2.99 -1.18 -6.66
CA GLN A 86 4.32 -0.58 -6.78
C GLN A 86 4.73 -0.15 -5.36
N PRO A 87 5.99 -0.42 -4.96
CA PRO A 87 6.52 0.09 -3.70
C PRO A 87 6.02 1.52 -3.60
N SER A 88 5.31 1.87 -2.52
CA SER A 88 4.89 3.25 -2.32
C SER A 88 6.15 4.06 -2.52
N GLY A 89 6.26 4.76 -3.66
CA GLY A 89 7.43 5.60 -3.88
C GLY A 89 7.53 6.46 -2.63
N PRO A 90 8.72 6.65 -2.06
CA PRO A 90 8.88 7.45 -0.86
C PRO A 90 8.02 8.68 -1.05
N ARG A 91 7.05 8.88 -0.15
CA ARG A 91 6.06 9.96 -0.25
C ARG A 91 6.87 11.18 -0.65
N PRO A 92 6.68 11.76 -1.85
CA PRO A 92 7.60 12.77 -2.36
C PRO A 92 7.75 13.77 -1.23
N GLN A 93 8.98 13.96 -0.73
CA GLN A 93 9.19 14.85 0.40
C GLN A 93 8.79 16.24 -0.08
N THR A 94 7.54 16.62 0.17
CA THR A 94 6.99 17.89 -0.25
C THR A 94 7.61 18.92 0.66
N SER A 95 8.68 19.56 0.19
CA SER A 95 9.24 20.69 0.90
C SER A 95 8.16 21.78 1.03
N ALA A 96 8.05 22.41 2.20
CA ALA A 96 7.08 23.48 2.43
C ALA A 96 7.23 24.63 1.40
N LEU A 97 8.45 24.84 0.88
CA LEU A 97 8.75 25.80 -0.19
C LEU A 97 8.09 25.41 -1.52
N THR A 98 8.11 24.12 -1.88
CA THR A 98 7.44 23.61 -3.08
C THR A 98 5.92 23.77 -2.94
N ALA A 99 5.36 23.44 -1.78
CA ALA A 99 3.93 23.62 -1.51
C ALA A 99 3.52 25.10 -1.62
N LYS A 100 4.27 26.01 -0.98
CA LYS A 100 4.06 27.46 -1.10
C LYS A 100 4.07 27.91 -2.57
N ARG A 101 5.08 27.51 -3.36
CA ARG A 101 5.20 27.89 -4.79
C ARG A 101 4.01 27.41 -5.62
N LEU A 102 3.56 26.17 -5.40
CA LEU A 102 2.40 25.61 -6.11
C LEU A 102 1.11 26.36 -5.77
N ILE A 103 0.89 26.67 -4.49
CA ILE A 103 -0.26 27.44 -4.03
C ILE A 103 -0.25 28.85 -4.63
N MET A 104 0.90 29.53 -4.61
CA MET A 104 1.03 30.87 -5.19
C MET A 104 0.79 30.87 -6.70
N ASN A 105 1.33 29.88 -7.42
CA ASN A 105 1.08 29.72 -8.86
C ASN A 105 -0.41 29.46 -9.16
N ALA A 106 -1.07 28.59 -8.38
CA ALA A 106 -2.48 28.26 -8.57
C ALA A 106 -3.41 29.44 -8.24
N LEU A 107 -3.00 30.32 -7.32
CA LEU A 107 -3.72 31.54 -6.95
C LEU A 107 -3.32 32.77 -7.80
N GLY A 108 -2.40 32.63 -8.75
CA GLY A 108 -1.91 33.73 -9.58
C GLY A 108 -1.09 34.80 -8.83
N LEU A 109 -0.64 34.49 -7.60
CA LEU A 109 0.12 35.39 -6.74
C LEU A 109 1.61 35.32 -7.09
N ARG A 110 2.24 36.45 -7.40
CA ARG A 110 3.70 36.53 -7.58
C ARG A 110 4.38 36.77 -6.23
N LEU A 111 5.45 36.01 -5.96
CA LEU A 111 6.35 36.28 -4.84
C LEU A 111 7.04 37.63 -5.08
N ASN A 112 6.59 38.67 -4.38
CA ASN A 112 7.32 39.93 -4.28
C ASN A 112 8.45 39.86 -3.23
N GLN A 113 9.02 38.68 -2.97
CA GLN A 113 10.22 38.56 -2.14
C GLN A 113 11.46 38.80 -3.00
N SER A 114 12.22 39.82 -2.64
CA SER A 114 13.54 40.09 -3.22
C SER A 114 14.46 38.87 -3.11
N LYS A 115 15.31 38.63 -4.11
CA LYS A 115 16.33 37.54 -4.12
C LYS A 115 17.15 37.48 -2.81
N SER A 116 17.31 38.62 -2.13
CA SER A 116 17.97 38.74 -0.82
C SER A 116 17.18 38.05 0.31
N GLN A 117 15.87 38.29 0.39
CA GLN A 117 15.00 37.71 1.43
C GLN A 117 14.88 36.19 1.26
N TYR A 118 14.80 35.71 0.02
CA TYR A 118 14.81 34.28 -0.29
C TYR A 118 16.10 33.58 0.16
N LYS A 119 17.27 34.20 -0.07
CA LYS A 119 18.56 33.63 0.38
C LYS A 119 18.64 33.58 1.90
N ALA A 120 18.17 34.62 2.60
CA ALA A 120 18.18 34.68 4.05
C ALA A 120 17.29 33.59 4.69
N GLU A 121 16.08 33.38 4.16
CA GLU A 121 15.17 32.31 4.61
C GLU A 121 15.76 30.92 4.33
N LEU A 122 16.44 30.74 3.18
CA LEU A 122 17.12 29.50 2.83
C LEU A 122 18.27 29.15 3.79
N THR A 123 19.10 30.12 4.17
CA THR A 123 20.17 29.91 5.16
C THR A 123 19.59 29.59 6.54
N LYS A 124 18.50 30.24 6.93
CA LYS A 124 17.84 29.98 8.20
C LYS A 124 17.28 28.55 8.28
N LEU A 125 16.58 28.10 7.23
CA LEU A 125 16.04 26.74 7.14
C LEU A 125 17.15 25.67 7.07
N LYS A 126 18.30 25.97 6.43
CA LYS A 126 19.45 25.07 6.41
C LYS A 126 20.06 24.90 7.80
N GLN A 127 20.20 25.99 8.54
CA GLN A 127 20.71 25.97 9.91
C GLN A 127 19.77 25.18 10.82
N GLU A 128 18.47 25.47 10.76
CA GLU A 128 17.45 24.78 11.54
C GLU A 128 17.34 23.29 11.22
N LYS A 129 17.59 22.88 9.96
CA LYS A 129 17.67 21.47 9.58
C LYS A 129 18.96 20.78 10.08
N MET A 130 20.07 21.51 10.22
CA MET A 130 21.32 20.98 10.78
C MET A 130 21.25 20.84 12.31
N ASP A 131 20.40 21.63 12.97
CA ASP A 131 20.24 21.64 14.43
C ASP A 131 19.16 20.66 14.95
N ILE A 132 18.52 19.85 14.08
CA ILE A 132 17.67 18.74 14.54
C ILE A 132 18.59 17.63 15.05
N PRO A 133 18.62 17.33 16.37
CA PRO A 133 19.43 16.23 16.87
C PRO A 133 18.87 14.92 16.31
N LEU A 134 19.75 14.07 15.77
CA LEU A 134 19.45 12.66 15.59
C LEU A 134 19.16 12.09 16.99
N SER A 135 17.88 12.03 17.37
CA SER A 135 17.45 11.17 18.46
C SER A 135 17.66 9.74 17.98
N GLU A 136 18.81 9.18 18.34
CA GLU A 136 19.12 7.77 18.26
C GLU A 136 18.11 6.99 19.10
N GLU A 137 17.15 6.33 18.45
CA GLU A 137 16.44 5.20 19.06
C GLU A 137 17.37 3.98 19.03
N GLY A 138 18.26 3.91 20.01
CA GLY A 138 19.00 2.71 20.37
C GLY A 138 18.35 2.08 21.60
N THR A 139 17.41 1.16 21.38
CA THR A 139 16.83 0.32 22.44
C THR A 139 17.93 -0.43 23.17
N SER A 140 18.09 -0.12 24.46
CA SER A 140 18.91 -0.86 25.41
C SER A 140 18.52 -2.34 25.42
N GLY A 141 19.45 -3.20 25.05
CA GLY A 141 19.36 -4.62 25.34
C GLY A 141 19.43 -4.85 26.85
N GLU A 142 18.37 -5.39 27.42
CA GLU A 142 18.41 -6.06 28.72
C GLU A 142 19.33 -7.29 28.60
N ALA A 143 20.43 -7.27 29.36
CA ALA A 143 21.19 -8.45 29.72
C ALA A 143 21.74 -8.26 31.14
N SER A 144 21.64 -9.34 31.94
CA SER A 144 22.04 -9.52 33.35
C SER A 144 20.91 -9.20 34.34
N LEU A 145 20.44 -10.12 35.19
CA LEU A 145 21.06 -11.28 35.87
C LEU A 145 20.11 -12.49 35.91
#